data_AF-A0A372GCA3-F1
#
_entry.id   AF-A0A372GCA3-F1
#
_cell.length_a   1.000
_cell.length_b   1.000
_cell.length_c   1.000
_cell.angle_alpha   90.00
_cell.angle_beta   90.00
_cell.angle_gamma   90.00
#
_symmetry.space_group_name_H-M   'P 1'
#
loop_
_entity.id
_entity.type
_entity.pdbx_description
1 polymer ?
#
loop_
_entity_poly.entity_id
_entity_poly.type
_entity_poly.pdbx_seq_one_letter_code
_entity_poly.pdbx_strand_id
1 'polypeptide(L)'
;MEALSRKFATPVQGLTVRLLATSTLQGILTHQRKNLPRWSWVASYVIVLRAIASRNGVNPDTLGTLDEWKAAYDDASRQLRGLPPDAAGAEAEEDVAAVREARRARTRPARLPVAAGDRPRGRPGRDEALDALTRRFGTAGWWHPDYQDVVTPWVESYLELEQAARVIWCYEPQFVPGLLQTPAYARAVIAHEYGTSPETQIRRRVELRTRRQQRLWGPNPPRLWAILDETVLRRDHGGPETMRAQLDHLLEVSCRPNVRIQVMPLARGGYAAAGGPITALRFAAAELPDVIYLEHLGSADYLIDPEEKVCFGQVLDRLKIEAATPEQSRDMLRRLRTEH
;
A
#
# COMPACT_ATOMS: atom_id res chain seq x y z
N MET A 1 -24.07 21.15 14.14
CA MET A 1 -23.36 20.18 15.02
C MET A 1 -24.30 19.54 16.05
N GLU A 2 -25.04 20.30 16.87
CA GLU A 2 -26.03 19.71 17.80
C GLU A 2 -27.13 18.88 17.12
N ALA A 3 -27.61 19.32 15.95
CA ALA A 3 -28.61 18.58 15.17
C ALA A 3 -28.06 17.29 14.53
N LEU A 4 -26.77 17.26 14.17
CA LEU A 4 -26.10 16.07 13.64
C LEU A 4 -25.70 15.11 14.78
N SER A 5 -25.25 15.65 15.91
CA SER A 5 -24.97 14.90 17.14
C SER A 5 -26.21 14.16 17.65
N ARG A 6 -27.39 14.82 17.69
CA ARG A 6 -28.65 14.16 18.05
C ARG A 6 -29.09 13.06 17.07
N LYS A 7 -28.73 13.16 15.79
CA LYS A 7 -29.14 12.21 14.74
C LYS A 7 -28.28 10.94 14.70
N PHE A 8 -27.02 11.02 15.16
CA PHE A 8 -26.06 9.90 15.20
C PHE A 8 -25.75 9.40 16.62
N ALA A 9 -26.37 9.98 17.65
CA ALA A 9 -26.29 9.49 19.03
C ALA A 9 -27.26 8.33 19.32
N THR A 10 -28.17 8.00 18.39
CA THR A 10 -29.05 6.85 18.54
C THR A 10 -28.24 5.56 18.36
N PRO A 11 -28.31 4.58 19.29
CA PRO A 11 -27.56 3.35 19.17
C PRO A 11 -28.03 2.57 17.95
N VAL A 12 -27.17 2.39 16.95
CA VAL A 12 -27.39 1.38 15.92
C VAL A 12 -26.75 0.09 16.46
N GLN A 13 -27.59 -0.89 16.80
CA GLN A 13 -27.17 -2.27 17.11
C GLN A 13 -26.15 -2.41 18.26
N GLY A 14 -26.32 -1.66 19.36
CA GLY A 14 -25.54 -1.89 20.59
C GLY A 14 -24.06 -1.49 20.53
N LEU A 15 -23.59 -0.84 19.46
CA LEU A 15 -22.23 -0.33 19.35
C LEU A 15 -22.18 1.15 19.73
N THR A 16 -21.49 1.48 20.81
CA THR A 16 -21.20 2.87 21.20
C THR A 16 -20.10 3.42 20.29
N VAL A 17 -20.45 4.33 19.38
CA VAL A 17 -19.46 5.02 18.54
C VAL A 17 -18.67 6.01 19.41
N ARG A 18 -17.47 5.63 19.83
CA ARG A 18 -16.51 6.56 20.46
C ARG A 18 -15.95 7.49 19.39
N LEU A 19 -16.28 8.78 19.47
CA LEU A 19 -15.63 9.82 18.67
C LEU A 19 -14.13 9.81 18.94
N LEU A 20 -13.33 9.57 17.89
CA LEU A 20 -11.88 9.76 17.93
C LEU A 20 -11.60 11.24 18.18
N ALA A 21 -10.81 11.52 19.22
CA ALA A 21 -10.42 12.88 19.57
C ALA A 21 -9.65 13.51 18.40
N THR A 22 -10.11 14.69 17.98
CA THR A 22 -9.52 15.60 16.97
C THR A 22 -9.54 15.13 15.52
N SER A 23 -10.73 15.16 14.90
CA SER A 23 -10.87 15.21 13.44
C SER A 23 -10.45 16.58 12.89
N THR A 24 -9.86 16.64 11.70
CA THR A 24 -9.55 17.89 10.97
C THR A 24 -10.77 18.83 10.87
N LEU A 25 -11.97 18.26 10.82
CA LEU A 25 -13.24 18.98 10.82
C LEU A 25 -13.47 19.76 12.13
N GLN A 26 -13.07 19.19 13.27
CA GLN A 26 -13.15 19.84 14.57
C GLN A 26 -12.16 21.01 14.67
N GLY A 27 -10.98 20.90 14.07
CA GLY A 27 -9.99 22.00 14.03
C GLY A 27 -10.44 23.21 13.20
N ILE A 28 -11.18 22.97 12.10
CA ILE A 28 -11.74 24.06 11.28
C ILE A 28 -12.91 24.74 12.01
N LEU A 29 -13.81 23.95 12.61
CA LEU A 29 -14.98 24.47 13.33
C LEU A 29 -14.64 25.17 14.66
N THR A 30 -13.47 24.88 15.24
CA THR A 30 -12.97 25.55 16.47
C THR A 30 -11.99 26.68 16.17
N HIS A 31 -11.85 27.09 14.90
CA HIS A 31 -10.88 28.09 14.44
C HIS A 31 -9.39 27.78 14.77
N GLN A 32 -9.06 26.54 15.13
CA GLN A 32 -7.68 26.12 15.39
C GLN A 32 -6.90 25.78 14.11
N ARG A 33 -7.56 25.60 12.97
CA ARG A 33 -6.93 25.53 11.64
C ARG A 33 -7.56 26.54 10.69
N LYS A 34 -6.72 27.34 10.03
CA LYS A 34 -7.11 28.39 9.05
C LYS A 34 -7.13 27.90 7.59
N ASN A 35 -6.62 26.69 7.31
CA ASN A 35 -6.52 26.13 5.96
C ASN A 35 -7.38 24.87 5.81
N LEU A 36 -8.03 24.73 4.64
CA LEU A 36 -8.69 23.48 4.26
C LEU A 36 -7.68 22.33 4.10
N PRO A 37 -8.10 21.07 4.28
CA PRO A 37 -7.30 19.91 3.88
C PRO A 37 -6.95 20.01 2.39
N ARG A 38 -5.77 19.58 1.96
CA ARG A 38 -5.39 19.60 0.54
C ARG A 38 -6.46 18.90 -0.31
N TRP A 39 -6.77 19.44 -1.49
CA TRP A 39 -7.80 18.90 -2.38
C TRP A 39 -7.61 17.41 -2.68
N SER A 40 -6.36 16.95 -2.85
CA SER A 40 -6.05 15.53 -3.06
C SER A 40 -6.62 14.62 -1.96
N TRP A 41 -6.61 15.07 -0.71
CA TRP A 41 -7.19 14.34 0.42
C TRP A 41 -8.72 14.33 0.38
N VAL A 42 -9.34 15.47 0.03
CA VAL A 42 -10.80 15.60 -0.11
C VAL A 42 -11.31 14.73 -1.27
N ALA A 43 -10.61 14.74 -2.39
CA ALA A 43 -10.90 13.91 -3.56
C ALA A 43 -10.84 12.41 -3.20
N SER A 44 -9.79 11.96 -2.50
CA SER A 44 -9.68 10.58 -2.01
C SER A 44 -10.85 10.19 -1.11
N TYR A 45 -11.24 11.06 -0.19
CA TYR A 45 -12.38 10.81 0.69
C TYR A 45 -13.70 10.66 -0.09
N VAL A 46 -13.97 11.56 -1.05
CA VAL A 46 -15.17 11.51 -1.92
C VAL A 46 -15.19 10.24 -2.78
N ILE A 47 -14.05 9.82 -3.33
CA ILE A 47 -13.91 8.59 -4.11
C ILE A 47 -14.28 7.37 -3.27
N VAL A 48 -13.72 7.27 -2.05
CA VAL A 48 -13.98 6.16 -1.14
C VAL A 48 -15.46 6.13 -0.74
N LEU A 49 -16.06 7.29 -0.42
CA LEU A 49 -17.49 7.38 -0.09
C LEU A 49 -18.39 6.92 -1.24
N ARG A 50 -18.09 7.33 -2.48
CA ARG A 50 -18.86 6.92 -3.67
C ARG A 50 -18.73 5.42 -3.95
N ALA A 51 -17.55 4.84 -3.76
CA ALA A 51 -17.34 3.40 -3.89
C ALA A 51 -18.11 2.60 -2.83
N ILE A 52 -18.15 3.08 -1.58
CA ILE A 52 -18.92 2.48 -0.49
C ILE A 52 -20.43 2.60 -0.76
N ALA A 53 -20.90 3.74 -1.27
CA ALA A 53 -22.31 3.93 -1.63
C ALA A 53 -22.76 2.90 -2.68
N SER A 54 -21.98 2.73 -3.74
CA SER A 54 -22.26 1.74 -4.80
C SER A 54 -22.38 0.32 -4.25
N ARG A 55 -21.52 -0.07 -3.31
CA ARG A 55 -21.53 -1.40 -2.68
C ARG A 55 -22.74 -1.64 -1.78
N ASN A 56 -23.31 -0.59 -1.22
CA ASN A 56 -24.46 -0.66 -0.32
C ASN A 56 -25.78 -0.37 -1.05
N GLY A 57 -25.79 -0.40 -2.39
CA GLY A 57 -27.00 -0.14 -3.18
C GLY A 57 -27.48 1.31 -3.16
N VAL A 58 -26.65 2.24 -2.67
CA VAL A 58 -26.92 3.68 -2.70
C VAL A 58 -26.36 4.22 -4.01
N ASN A 59 -27.19 4.95 -4.78
CA ASN A 59 -26.71 5.58 -6.00
C ASN A 59 -25.59 6.60 -5.68
N PRO A 60 -24.34 6.39 -6.14
CA PRO A 60 -23.21 7.26 -5.84
C PRO A 60 -23.42 8.71 -6.30
N ASP A 61 -24.26 8.94 -7.31
CA ASP A 61 -24.54 10.28 -7.84
C ASP A 61 -25.30 11.16 -6.84
N THR A 62 -25.98 10.56 -5.86
CA THR A 62 -26.59 11.29 -4.74
C THR A 62 -25.57 11.96 -3.82
N LEU A 63 -24.31 11.51 -3.86
CA LEU A 63 -23.21 12.13 -3.12
C LEU A 63 -22.57 13.29 -3.91
N GLY A 64 -22.98 13.56 -5.14
CA GLY A 64 -22.37 14.58 -6.00
C GLY A 64 -21.06 14.11 -6.66
N THR A 65 -20.79 14.59 -7.87
CA THR A 65 -19.61 14.26 -8.68
C THR A 65 -18.34 14.91 -8.12
N LEU A 66 -17.17 14.36 -8.47
CA LEU A 66 -15.88 14.97 -8.09
C LEU A 66 -15.76 16.43 -8.53
N ASP A 67 -16.35 16.79 -9.67
CA ASP A 67 -16.34 18.16 -10.21
C ASP A 67 -17.20 19.10 -9.35
N GLU A 68 -18.36 18.63 -8.90
CA GLU A 68 -19.22 19.37 -7.96
C GLU A 68 -18.53 19.57 -6.60
N TRP A 69 -17.84 18.54 -6.10
CA TRP A 69 -17.03 18.64 -4.88
C TRP A 69 -15.82 19.57 -5.05
N LYS A 70 -15.20 19.60 -6.25
CA LYS A 70 -14.09 20.51 -6.54
C LYS A 70 -14.57 21.95 -6.53
N ALA A 71 -15.70 22.21 -7.20
CA ALA A 71 -16.31 23.53 -7.22
C ALA A 71 -16.66 24.01 -5.80
N ALA A 72 -17.25 23.15 -4.97
CA ALA A 72 -17.54 23.45 -3.57
C ALA A 72 -16.27 23.69 -2.73
N TYR A 73 -15.23 22.90 -2.95
CA TYR A 73 -13.93 23.07 -2.28
C TYR A 73 -13.24 24.37 -2.68
N ASP A 74 -13.26 24.73 -3.96
CA ASP A 74 -12.67 25.97 -4.46
C ASP A 74 -13.43 27.20 -3.99
N ASP A 75 -14.76 27.11 -3.89
CA ASP A 75 -15.59 28.15 -3.28
C ASP A 75 -15.26 28.35 -1.81
N ALA A 76 -15.20 27.26 -1.03
CA ALA A 76 -14.79 27.31 0.38
C ALA A 76 -13.35 27.85 0.53
N SER A 77 -12.44 27.49 -0.37
CA SER A 77 -11.06 27.98 -0.38
C SER A 77 -10.96 29.46 -0.74
N ARG A 78 -11.82 29.96 -1.64
CA ARG A 78 -11.93 31.40 -1.97
C ARG A 78 -12.49 32.19 -0.78
N GLN A 79 -13.51 31.67 -0.12
CA GLN A 79 -14.09 32.29 1.08
C GLN A 79 -13.07 32.40 2.23
N LEU A 80 -12.23 31.37 2.41
CA LEU A 80 -11.15 31.40 3.42
C LEU A 80 -9.99 32.34 3.04
N ARG A 81 -9.69 32.51 1.75
CA ARG A 81 -8.68 33.46 1.23
C ARG A 81 -9.14 34.92 1.22
N GLY A 82 -10.44 35.18 1.37
CA GLY A 82 -11.02 36.53 1.48
C GLY A 82 -10.82 37.21 2.85
N LEU A 83 -10.15 36.55 3.80
CA LEU A 83 -9.71 37.12 5.08
C LEU A 83 -8.28 37.68 4.92
N PRO A 84 -7.94 38.82 5.56
CA PRO A 84 -6.67 39.50 5.32
C PRO A 84 -5.47 38.59 5.64
N PRO A 85 -4.41 38.60 4.80
CA PRO A 85 -3.40 37.55 4.80
C PRO A 85 -2.21 37.88 5.71
N ASP A 86 -1.82 36.91 6.54
CA ASP A 86 -0.42 36.76 6.94
C ASP A 86 0.14 35.51 6.25
N ALA A 87 0.95 35.77 5.21
CA ALA A 87 1.80 34.87 4.42
C ALA A 87 1.12 33.88 3.45
N ALA A 88 1.12 34.26 2.17
CA ALA A 88 0.97 33.38 1.01
C ALA A 88 2.15 33.55 0.05
N GLY A 89 2.58 32.45 -0.57
CA GLY A 89 3.32 32.39 -1.84
C GLY A 89 2.90 31.06 -2.49
N ALA A 90 2.22 31.04 -3.64
CA ALA A 90 2.62 31.36 -5.01
C ALA A 90 3.07 30.09 -5.74
N GLU A 91 2.15 29.49 -6.53
CA GLU A 91 2.35 28.58 -7.67
C GLU A 91 0.97 27.97 -8.05
N ALA A 92 0.31 28.48 -9.09
CA ALA A 92 -1.04 28.03 -9.46
C ALA A 92 -1.39 28.13 -10.97
N GLU A 93 -0.42 28.27 -11.88
CA GLU A 93 -0.73 28.34 -13.33
C GLU A 93 -0.25 27.13 -14.15
N GLU A 94 0.54 26.22 -13.59
CA GLU A 94 1.12 25.08 -14.35
C GLU A 94 0.19 23.85 -14.43
N ASP A 95 -0.80 23.73 -13.55
CA ASP A 95 -1.62 22.52 -13.38
C ASP A 95 -2.81 22.36 -14.35
N VAL A 96 -3.23 23.44 -15.02
CA VAL A 96 -4.44 23.41 -15.88
C VAL A 96 -4.16 22.73 -17.23
N ALA A 97 -2.92 22.75 -17.70
CA ALA A 97 -2.49 22.06 -18.92
C ALA A 97 -2.47 20.53 -18.73
N ALA A 98 -1.95 20.05 -17.60
CA ALA A 98 -1.85 18.63 -17.26
C ALA A 98 -3.23 17.94 -17.17
N VAL A 99 -4.23 18.65 -16.62
CA VAL A 99 -5.60 18.13 -16.50
C VAL A 99 -6.31 18.05 -17.86
N ARG A 100 -6.03 18.97 -18.80
CA ARG A 100 -6.61 18.94 -20.15
C ARG A 100 -6.02 17.82 -21.00
N GLU A 101 -4.75 17.49 -20.82
CA GLU A 101 -4.08 16.37 -21.50
C GLU A 101 -4.60 15.01 -21.00
N ALA A 102 -4.79 14.88 -19.68
CA ALA A 102 -5.41 13.69 -19.07
C ALA A 102 -6.86 13.42 -19.55
N ARG A 103 -7.60 14.46 -19.98
CA ARG A 103 -8.96 14.33 -20.52
C ARG A 103 -8.98 13.76 -21.95
N ARG A 104 -7.96 14.03 -22.78
CA ARG A 104 -7.88 13.50 -24.17
C ARG A 104 -7.47 12.03 -24.24
N ALA A 105 -6.85 11.49 -23.18
CA ALA A 105 -6.47 10.08 -23.08
C ALA A 105 -7.65 9.12 -22.76
N ARG A 106 -8.87 9.64 -22.50
CA ARG A 106 -10.04 8.89 -21.99
C ARG A 106 -10.75 7.91 -22.95
N THR A 107 -10.22 7.66 -24.14
CA THR A 107 -10.76 6.62 -25.07
C THR A 107 -9.79 5.49 -25.39
N ARG A 108 -8.67 5.42 -24.66
CA ARG A 108 -7.79 4.25 -24.67
C ARG A 108 -7.62 3.78 -23.22
N PRO A 109 -7.51 2.45 -22.98
CA PRO A 109 -7.15 1.98 -21.65
C PRO A 109 -5.90 2.72 -21.22
N ALA A 110 -5.97 3.39 -20.06
CA ALA A 110 -4.82 4.05 -19.49
C ALA A 110 -3.78 2.96 -19.22
N ARG A 111 -2.87 2.77 -20.17
CA ARG A 111 -1.55 2.22 -19.86
C ARG A 111 -1.04 3.13 -18.76
N LEU A 112 -0.79 2.59 -17.56
CA LEU A 112 0.23 3.21 -16.72
C LEU A 112 1.43 3.45 -17.64
N PRO A 113 2.16 4.57 -17.51
CA PRO A 113 3.45 4.68 -18.15
C PRO A 113 4.33 3.60 -17.52
N VAL A 114 4.29 2.39 -18.07
CA VAL A 114 5.39 1.44 -18.04
C VAL A 114 6.43 2.09 -18.94
N ALA A 115 7.11 3.09 -18.39
CA ALA A 115 8.36 3.57 -18.93
C ALA A 115 9.39 2.46 -18.68
N ALA A 116 9.28 1.38 -19.45
CA ALA A 116 10.42 0.57 -19.82
C ALA A 116 11.22 1.42 -20.81
N GLY A 117 12.07 2.28 -20.29
CA GLY A 117 12.87 3.23 -21.05
C GLY A 117 13.46 4.26 -20.12
N ASP A 118 14.71 4.03 -19.72
CA ASP A 118 15.63 4.99 -19.06
C ASP A 118 14.96 6.02 -18.15
N ARG A 119 14.46 5.59 -16.99
CA ARG A 119 14.47 6.51 -15.85
C ARG A 119 15.91 6.57 -15.34
N PRO A 120 16.53 7.75 -15.26
CA PRO A 120 17.85 7.87 -14.66
C PRO A 120 17.80 7.31 -13.24
N ARG A 121 18.66 6.33 -12.95
CA ARG A 121 18.95 5.93 -11.56
C ARG A 121 19.24 7.18 -10.75
N GLY A 122 18.57 7.32 -9.62
CA GLY A 122 18.87 8.34 -8.62
C GLY A 122 18.72 9.76 -9.16
N ARG A 123 17.59 10.41 -8.86
CA ARG A 123 17.68 11.87 -8.67
C ARG A 123 18.59 12.07 -7.44
N PRO A 124 19.62 12.91 -7.49
CA PRO A 124 20.60 13.06 -6.40
C PRO A 124 19.97 13.23 -5.00
N GLY A 125 18.85 13.94 -4.90
CA GLY A 125 18.14 14.13 -3.63
C GLY A 125 17.27 12.94 -3.15
N ARG A 126 16.98 11.95 -4.00
CA ARG A 126 16.18 10.77 -3.62
C ARG A 126 17.03 9.80 -2.79
N ASP A 127 18.27 9.56 -3.21
CA ASP A 127 19.17 8.64 -2.50
C ASP A 127 19.57 9.24 -1.14
N GLU A 128 19.84 10.55 -1.08
CA GLU A 128 20.08 11.25 0.19
C GLU A 128 18.88 11.19 1.15
N ALA A 129 17.65 11.33 0.61
CA ALA A 129 16.43 11.22 1.40
C ALA A 129 16.21 9.79 1.90
N LEU A 130 16.49 8.77 1.08
CA LEU A 130 16.45 7.38 1.48
C LEU A 130 17.50 7.08 2.55
N ASP A 131 18.75 7.52 2.37
CA ASP A 131 19.83 7.34 3.34
C ASP A 131 19.55 8.04 4.67
N ALA A 132 18.96 9.24 4.64
CA ALA A 132 18.52 9.93 5.85
C ALA A 132 17.41 9.15 6.56
N LEU A 133 16.50 8.55 5.81
CA LEU A 133 15.38 7.77 6.32
C LEU A 133 15.86 6.42 6.88
N THR A 134 16.74 5.71 6.18
CA THR A 134 17.44 4.50 6.62
C THR A 134 18.30 4.76 7.86
N ARG A 135 19.08 5.83 7.93
CA ARG A 135 19.82 6.19 9.17
C ARG A 135 18.91 6.51 10.36
N ARG A 136 17.70 7.03 10.10
CA ARG A 136 16.77 7.48 11.14
C ARG A 136 15.81 6.36 11.60
N PHE A 137 15.50 5.37 10.76
CA PHE A 137 14.58 4.25 11.05
C PHE A 137 15.19 2.88 11.01
N GLY A 138 16.25 2.70 10.23
CA GLY A 138 16.98 1.47 10.12
C GLY A 138 17.33 0.96 11.50
N THR A 139 16.78 -0.19 11.83
CA THR A 139 17.14 -0.88 13.06
C THR A 139 18.41 -1.64 12.75
N ALA A 140 19.42 -1.47 13.60
CA ALA A 140 20.77 -2.00 13.41
C ALA A 140 20.73 -3.36 12.72
N GLY A 141 21.31 -3.41 11.52
CA GLY A 141 21.13 -4.48 10.56
C GLY A 141 21.62 -5.82 11.09
N TRP A 142 20.74 -6.55 11.78
CA TRP A 142 20.99 -7.88 12.34
C TRP A 142 21.49 -8.87 11.30
N TRP A 143 21.27 -8.58 10.02
CA TRP A 143 21.69 -9.36 8.87
C TRP A 143 23.08 -8.96 8.34
N HIS A 144 23.60 -7.76 8.61
CA HIS A 144 24.89 -7.28 8.10
C HIS A 144 26.06 -8.21 8.46
N PRO A 145 26.21 -8.71 9.71
CA PRO A 145 27.35 -9.57 10.05
C PRO A 145 27.33 -10.91 9.32
N ASP A 146 26.13 -11.45 9.07
CA ASP A 146 25.96 -12.86 8.71
C ASP A 146 25.54 -13.08 7.25
N TYR A 147 25.07 -12.08 6.50
CA TYR A 147 24.43 -12.27 5.18
C TYR A 147 24.79 -11.24 4.09
N GLN A 148 25.84 -10.43 4.27
CA GLN A 148 26.30 -9.46 3.26
C GLN A 148 26.62 -10.07 1.89
N ASP A 149 27.03 -11.33 1.85
CA ASP A 149 27.34 -12.07 0.62
C ASP A 149 26.09 -12.42 -0.20
N VAL A 150 24.91 -12.41 0.42
CA VAL A 150 23.64 -12.77 -0.23
C VAL A 150 22.62 -11.65 -0.31
N VAL A 151 22.81 -10.54 0.41
CA VAL A 151 21.94 -9.36 0.25
C VAL A 151 22.45 -8.50 -0.90
N THR A 152 21.58 -8.21 -1.86
CA THR A 152 21.91 -7.29 -2.94
C THR A 152 21.77 -5.84 -2.48
N PRO A 153 22.62 -4.90 -2.93
CA PRO A 153 22.62 -3.52 -2.44
C PRO A 153 21.25 -2.81 -2.49
N TRP A 154 20.46 -3.08 -3.54
CA TRP A 154 19.13 -2.48 -3.71
C TRP A 154 18.07 -3.00 -2.73
N VAL A 155 18.32 -4.12 -2.04
CA VAL A 155 17.43 -4.73 -1.01
C VAL A 155 17.79 -4.27 0.41
N GLU A 156 19.02 -3.80 0.65
CA GLU A 156 19.52 -3.47 1.99
C GLU A 156 18.62 -2.46 2.71
N SER A 157 18.33 -1.34 2.04
CA SER A 157 17.43 -0.30 2.55
C SER A 157 16.04 -0.85 2.84
N TYR A 158 15.51 -1.74 1.99
CA TYR A 158 14.21 -2.36 2.23
C TYR A 158 14.20 -3.19 3.52
N LEU A 159 15.24 -3.99 3.79
CA LEU A 159 15.31 -4.82 5.01
C LEU A 159 15.32 -3.96 6.28
N GLU A 160 16.05 -2.86 6.25
CA GLU A 160 16.11 -1.92 7.37
C GLU A 160 14.77 -1.23 7.63
N LEU A 161 14.10 -0.80 6.56
CA LEU A 161 12.81 -0.12 6.64
C LEU A 161 11.66 -1.08 6.97
N GLU A 162 11.66 -2.30 6.45
CA GLU A 162 10.69 -3.35 6.78
C GLU A 162 10.71 -3.64 8.28
N GLN A 163 11.90 -3.74 8.87
CA GLN A 163 12.06 -4.01 10.29
C GLN A 163 11.50 -2.89 11.17
N ALA A 164 11.66 -1.63 10.73
CA ALA A 164 11.16 -0.43 11.39
C ALA A 164 9.67 -0.15 11.18
N ALA A 165 9.07 -0.75 10.14
CA ALA A 165 7.69 -0.50 9.77
C ALA A 165 6.72 -0.97 10.87
N ARG A 166 5.69 -0.16 11.13
CA ARG A 166 4.56 -0.49 12.00
C ARG A 166 3.41 -1.12 11.22
N VAL A 167 3.24 -0.67 9.97
CA VAL A 167 2.25 -1.18 9.03
C VAL A 167 2.98 -1.47 7.72
N ILE A 168 2.77 -2.68 7.21
CA ILE A 168 3.27 -3.12 5.91
C ILE A 168 2.04 -3.47 5.09
N TRP A 169 1.88 -2.80 3.96
CA TRP A 169 0.87 -3.16 2.98
C TRP A 169 1.60 -3.63 1.72
N CYS A 170 1.20 -4.76 1.13
CA CYS A 170 1.82 -5.22 -0.11
C CYS A 170 0.78 -5.79 -1.08
N TYR A 171 1.04 -5.60 -2.37
CA TYR A 171 0.39 -6.29 -3.47
C TYR A 171 1.43 -7.10 -4.22
N GLU A 172 1.20 -8.40 -4.34
CA GLU A 172 2.11 -9.33 -4.97
C GLU A 172 1.44 -10.07 -6.13
N PRO A 173 1.79 -9.74 -7.38
CA PRO A 173 1.25 -10.40 -8.58
C PRO A 173 2.06 -11.63 -9.03
N GLN A 174 3.24 -11.87 -8.44
CA GLN A 174 4.19 -12.89 -8.93
C GLN A 174 4.46 -13.99 -7.92
N PHE A 175 4.74 -13.65 -6.66
CA PHE A 175 5.12 -14.60 -5.62
C PHE A 175 4.41 -14.31 -4.31
N VAL A 176 4.29 -15.30 -3.42
CA VAL A 176 3.80 -15.01 -2.06
C VAL A 176 4.79 -14.03 -1.38
N PRO A 177 4.35 -12.98 -0.65
CA PRO A 177 5.25 -12.04 0.00
C PRO A 177 6.25 -12.76 0.89
N GLY A 178 7.52 -12.35 0.87
CA GLY A 178 8.59 -13.06 1.59
C GLY A 178 8.33 -13.23 3.10
N LEU A 179 7.52 -12.36 3.71
CA LEU A 179 7.09 -12.45 5.10
C LEU A 179 6.07 -13.59 5.38
N LEU A 180 5.50 -14.17 4.33
CA LEU A 180 4.44 -15.20 4.39
C LEU A 180 4.85 -16.51 3.69
N GLN A 181 6.12 -16.67 3.31
CA GLN A 181 6.59 -17.86 2.60
C GLN A 181 7.02 -18.97 3.57
N THR A 182 6.70 -20.22 3.26
CA THR A 182 7.34 -21.38 3.91
C THR A 182 8.78 -21.53 3.42
N PRO A 183 9.68 -22.17 4.17
CA PRO A 183 11.06 -22.40 3.73
C PRO A 183 11.15 -23.15 2.39
N ALA A 184 10.26 -24.11 2.15
CA ALA A 184 10.22 -24.88 0.90
C ALA A 184 9.82 -24.00 -0.30
N TYR A 185 8.76 -23.19 -0.14
CA TYR A 185 8.34 -22.25 -1.18
C TYR A 185 9.41 -21.18 -1.42
N ALA A 186 10.00 -20.63 -0.35
CA ALA A 186 11.09 -19.66 -0.44
C ALA A 186 12.30 -20.22 -1.20
N ARG A 187 12.68 -21.48 -0.94
CA ARG A 187 13.75 -22.16 -1.68
C ARG A 187 13.42 -22.28 -3.16
N ALA A 188 12.19 -22.67 -3.51
CA ALA A 188 11.75 -22.78 -4.90
C ALA A 188 11.83 -21.43 -5.63
N VAL A 189 11.31 -20.36 -5.04
CA VAL A 189 11.37 -19.00 -5.61
C VAL A 189 12.82 -18.51 -5.75
N ILE A 190 13.65 -18.67 -4.71
CA ILE A 190 15.06 -18.26 -4.75
C ILE A 190 15.82 -19.03 -5.82
N ALA A 191 15.56 -20.34 -5.98
CA ALA A 191 16.21 -21.14 -7.00
C ALA A 191 15.79 -20.71 -8.43
N HIS A 192 14.58 -20.17 -8.62
CA HIS A 192 14.19 -19.58 -9.90
C HIS A 192 14.89 -18.25 -10.18
N GLU A 193 15.00 -17.38 -9.18
CA GLU A 193 15.64 -16.05 -9.32
C GLU A 193 17.17 -16.15 -9.43
N TYR A 194 17.78 -17.09 -8.71
CA TYR A 194 19.23 -17.22 -8.53
C TYR A 194 19.76 -18.60 -8.93
N GLY A 195 19.14 -19.27 -9.92
CA GLY A 195 19.43 -20.67 -10.26
C GLY A 195 20.87 -20.99 -10.66
N THR A 196 21.69 -19.98 -10.96
CA THR A 196 23.13 -20.13 -11.24
C THR A 196 24.01 -19.98 -9.99
N SER A 197 23.43 -19.62 -8.85
CA SER A 197 24.15 -19.43 -7.59
C SER A 197 24.47 -20.76 -6.90
N PRO A 198 25.58 -20.85 -6.15
CA PRO A 198 25.88 -22.03 -5.34
C PRO A 198 24.76 -22.36 -4.33
N GLU A 199 24.51 -23.65 -4.09
CA GLU A 199 23.50 -24.11 -3.11
C GLU A 199 23.71 -23.50 -1.71
N THR A 200 24.97 -23.23 -1.33
CA THR A 200 25.31 -22.56 -0.08
C THR A 200 24.72 -21.15 0.01
N GLN A 201 24.72 -20.39 -1.09
CA GLN A 201 24.10 -19.07 -1.16
C GLN A 201 22.58 -19.16 -1.18
N ILE A 202 22.01 -20.12 -1.92
CA ILE A 202 20.55 -20.37 -1.92
C ILE A 202 20.07 -20.66 -0.48
N ARG A 203 20.76 -21.54 0.23
CA ARG A 203 20.47 -21.85 1.64
C ARG A 203 20.55 -20.62 2.54
N ARG A 204 21.59 -19.80 2.40
CA ARG A 204 21.76 -18.56 3.17
C ARG A 204 20.64 -17.54 2.88
N ARG A 205 20.20 -17.42 1.63
CA ARG A 205 19.04 -16.57 1.24
C ARG A 205 17.74 -17.07 1.88
N VAL A 206 17.51 -18.39 1.90
CA VAL A 206 16.34 -18.98 2.57
C VAL A 206 16.38 -18.70 4.06
N GLU A 207 17.54 -18.91 4.70
CA GLU A 207 17.74 -18.67 6.12
C GLU A 207 17.47 -17.20 6.50
N LEU A 208 18.03 -16.25 5.74
CA LEU A 208 17.76 -14.82 5.90
C LEU A 208 16.26 -14.53 5.84
N ARG A 209 15.56 -15.10 4.84
CA ARG A 209 14.11 -14.90 4.65
C ARG A 209 13.31 -15.46 5.82
N THR A 210 13.65 -16.66 6.31
CA THR A 210 13.00 -17.28 7.48
C THR A 210 13.26 -16.48 8.76
N ARG A 211 14.49 -16.01 8.98
CA ARG A 211 14.84 -15.17 10.14
C ARG A 211 14.09 -13.84 10.11
N ARG A 212 13.93 -13.24 8.92
CA ARG A 212 13.14 -12.02 8.71
C ARG A 212 11.66 -12.19 9.08
N GLN A 213 11.06 -13.33 8.76
CA GLN A 213 9.65 -13.60 9.09
C GLN A 213 9.37 -13.59 10.59
N GLN A 214 10.35 -13.91 11.43
CA GLN A 214 10.23 -13.88 12.90
C GLN A 214 9.66 -12.55 13.42
N ARG A 215 9.83 -11.46 12.66
CA ARG A 215 9.25 -10.14 12.92
C ARG A 215 7.72 -10.15 13.10
N LEU A 216 7.00 -11.03 12.41
CA LEU A 216 5.54 -11.16 12.53
C LEU A 216 5.08 -11.83 13.84
N TRP A 217 5.97 -12.54 14.51
CA TRP A 217 5.71 -13.25 15.77
C TRP A 217 6.40 -12.61 16.99
N GLY A 218 7.38 -11.75 16.76
CA GLY A 218 8.12 -11.06 17.81
C GLY A 218 7.33 -9.97 18.55
N PRO A 219 7.99 -9.28 19.50
CA PRO A 219 7.39 -8.17 20.23
C PRO A 219 7.01 -7.03 19.29
N ASN A 220 5.85 -6.41 19.53
CA ASN A 220 5.31 -5.32 18.71
C ASN A 220 5.28 -5.65 17.19
N PRO A 221 4.61 -6.74 16.78
CA PRO A 221 4.64 -7.18 15.39
C PRO A 221 3.99 -6.14 14.47
N PRO A 222 4.48 -5.96 13.23
CA PRO A 222 3.86 -5.04 12.30
C PRO A 222 2.46 -5.54 11.93
N ARG A 223 1.59 -4.60 11.57
CA ARG A 223 0.33 -4.93 10.92
C ARG A 223 0.62 -5.19 9.44
N LEU A 224 0.56 -6.44 9.03
CA LEU A 224 0.75 -6.85 7.63
C LEU A 224 -0.60 -6.96 6.94
N TRP A 225 -0.73 -6.31 5.79
CA TRP A 225 -1.85 -6.49 4.87
C TRP A 225 -1.31 -6.87 3.50
N ALA A 226 -1.45 -8.15 3.16
CA ALA A 226 -1.04 -8.70 1.89
C ALA A 226 -2.24 -8.91 0.96
N ILE A 227 -2.13 -8.42 -0.27
CA ILE A 227 -3.04 -8.73 -1.37
C ILE A 227 -2.28 -9.60 -2.36
N LEU A 228 -2.73 -10.83 -2.55
CA LEU A 228 -2.13 -11.82 -3.44
C LEU A 228 -2.94 -11.91 -4.71
N ASP A 229 -2.31 -11.84 -5.87
CA ASP A 229 -3.00 -12.23 -7.10
C ASP A 229 -3.29 -13.74 -7.09
N GLU A 230 -4.50 -14.14 -7.51
CA GLU A 230 -4.89 -15.55 -7.54
C GLU A 230 -3.92 -16.41 -8.37
N THR A 231 -3.26 -15.83 -9.40
CA THR A 231 -2.25 -16.55 -10.18
C THR A 231 -1.07 -17.03 -9.34
N VAL A 232 -0.66 -16.28 -8.31
CA VAL A 232 0.44 -16.65 -7.39
C VAL A 232 0.17 -17.95 -6.65
N LEU A 233 -1.11 -18.22 -6.37
CA LEU A 233 -1.55 -19.38 -5.60
C LEU A 233 -1.82 -20.60 -6.49
N ARG A 234 -1.95 -20.38 -7.80
CA ARG A 234 -2.20 -21.41 -8.82
C ARG A 234 -0.93 -21.88 -9.52
N ARG A 235 0.06 -21.00 -9.69
CA ARG A 235 1.35 -21.35 -10.28
C ARG A 235 2.10 -22.33 -9.37
N ASP A 236 2.69 -23.34 -9.98
CA ASP A 236 3.52 -24.30 -9.27
C ASP A 236 4.89 -23.70 -8.95
N HIS A 237 5.22 -23.64 -7.66
CA HIS A 237 6.49 -23.18 -7.14
C HIS A 237 7.05 -24.24 -6.18
N GLY A 238 7.76 -25.22 -6.74
CA GLY A 238 8.40 -26.29 -5.97
C GLY A 238 7.56 -27.55 -5.78
N GLY A 239 6.52 -27.76 -6.59
CA GLY A 239 5.69 -28.94 -6.63
C GLY A 239 4.40 -28.85 -5.78
N PRO A 240 3.45 -29.77 -5.99
CA PRO A 240 2.16 -29.76 -5.29
C PRO A 240 2.26 -29.81 -3.76
N GLU A 241 3.21 -30.58 -3.22
CA GLU A 241 3.41 -30.66 -1.76
C GLU A 241 3.86 -29.33 -1.16
N THR A 242 4.79 -28.64 -1.84
CA THR A 242 5.27 -27.31 -1.43
C THR A 242 4.13 -26.30 -1.48
N MET A 243 3.30 -26.33 -2.53
CA MET A 243 2.15 -25.43 -2.67
C MET A 243 1.07 -25.71 -1.62
N ARG A 244 0.75 -26.97 -1.33
CA ARG A 244 -0.18 -27.32 -0.24
C ARG A 244 0.32 -26.82 1.11
N ALA A 245 1.59 -27.05 1.44
CA ALA A 245 2.19 -26.56 2.67
C ALA A 245 2.18 -25.02 2.74
N GLN A 246 2.44 -24.35 1.61
CA GLN A 246 2.36 -22.90 1.51
C GLN A 246 0.93 -22.37 1.74
N LEU A 247 -0.08 -23.02 1.17
CA LEU A 247 -1.49 -22.65 1.34
C LEU A 247 -1.98 -22.91 2.77
N ASP A 248 -1.56 -24.01 3.38
CA ASP A 248 -1.82 -24.30 4.79
C ASP A 248 -1.22 -23.23 5.71
N HIS A 249 0.03 -22.83 5.43
CA HIS A 249 0.68 -21.75 6.16
C HIS A 249 -0.07 -20.42 5.99
N LEU A 250 -0.50 -20.07 4.78
CA LEU A 250 -1.29 -18.84 4.54
C LEU A 250 -2.63 -18.85 5.29
N LEU A 251 -3.30 -20.00 5.33
CA LEU A 251 -4.53 -20.17 6.12
C LEU A 251 -4.27 -19.95 7.61
N GLU A 252 -3.22 -20.55 8.15
CA GLU A 252 -2.83 -20.40 9.55
C GLU A 252 -2.52 -18.94 9.91
N VAL A 253 -1.63 -18.29 9.17
CA VAL A 253 -1.22 -16.91 9.46
C VAL A 253 -2.34 -15.90 9.22
N SER A 254 -3.30 -16.20 8.33
CA SER A 254 -4.48 -15.35 8.10
C SER A 254 -5.40 -15.22 9.32
N CYS A 255 -5.27 -16.13 10.31
CA CYS A 255 -6.01 -16.09 11.56
C CYS A 255 -5.38 -15.16 12.62
N ARG A 256 -4.16 -14.64 12.37
CA ARG A 256 -3.49 -13.76 13.33
C ARG A 256 -4.08 -12.35 13.30
N PRO A 257 -4.20 -11.66 14.46
CA PRO A 257 -4.80 -10.33 14.51
C PRO A 257 -3.97 -9.24 13.80
N ASN A 258 -2.67 -9.47 13.62
CA ASN A 258 -1.76 -8.55 12.95
C ASN A 258 -1.55 -8.84 11.46
N VAL A 259 -2.17 -9.90 10.90
CA VAL A 259 -2.01 -10.30 9.50
C VAL A 259 -3.36 -10.30 8.81
N ARG A 260 -3.44 -9.66 7.64
CA ARG A 260 -4.60 -9.69 6.76
C ARG A 260 -4.16 -10.15 5.38
N ILE A 261 -4.74 -11.23 4.91
CA ILE A 261 -4.53 -11.75 3.56
C ILE A 261 -5.82 -11.55 2.77
N GLN A 262 -5.71 -10.93 1.61
CA GLN A 262 -6.77 -10.89 0.61
C GLN A 262 -6.26 -11.50 -0.70
N VAL A 263 -7.14 -12.15 -1.44
CA VAL A 263 -6.85 -12.65 -2.78
C VAL A 263 -7.55 -11.77 -3.80
N MET A 264 -6.82 -11.32 -4.82
CA MET A 264 -7.37 -10.69 -6.02
C MET A 264 -7.83 -11.79 -6.98
N PRO A 265 -9.15 -11.97 -7.19
CA PRO A 265 -9.66 -13.04 -8.04
C PRO A 265 -9.32 -12.79 -9.52
N LEU A 266 -9.08 -13.85 -10.29
CA LEU A 266 -8.81 -13.76 -11.74
C LEU A 266 -9.91 -13.01 -12.51
N ALA A 267 -11.17 -13.23 -12.12
CA ALA A 267 -12.33 -12.58 -12.74
C ALA A 267 -12.36 -11.05 -12.56
N ARG A 268 -11.56 -10.51 -11.63
CA ARG A 268 -11.41 -9.07 -11.38
C ARG A 268 -10.15 -8.50 -12.03
N GLY A 269 -9.49 -9.27 -12.90
CA GLY A 269 -8.15 -9.08 -13.49
C GLY A 269 -7.89 -7.83 -14.34
N GLY A 270 -8.66 -6.75 -14.19
CA GLY A 270 -8.38 -5.46 -14.82
C GLY A 270 -7.10 -4.77 -14.31
N TYR A 271 -6.57 -5.19 -13.14
CA TYR A 271 -5.41 -4.58 -12.49
C TYR A 271 -4.10 -5.36 -12.64
N ALA A 272 -4.05 -6.31 -13.58
CA ALA A 272 -2.81 -6.97 -14.02
C ALA A 272 -1.69 -5.99 -14.49
N ALA A 273 -1.92 -4.68 -14.46
CA ALA A 273 -1.03 -3.66 -15.00
C ALA A 273 -0.61 -2.57 -14.01
N ALA A 274 -0.61 -2.82 -12.69
CA ALA A 274 0.09 -1.94 -11.73
C ALA A 274 1.64 -1.99 -11.85
N GLY A 275 2.17 -2.51 -12.97
CA GLY A 275 3.60 -2.53 -13.31
C GLY A 275 4.44 -3.57 -12.58
N GLY A 276 4.02 -4.07 -11.42
CA GLY A 276 4.79 -5.03 -10.63
C GLY A 276 4.31 -5.12 -9.17
N PRO A 277 5.11 -5.78 -8.30
CA PRO A 277 4.86 -5.79 -6.87
C PRO A 277 4.99 -4.38 -6.26
N ILE A 278 4.11 -4.07 -5.32
CA ILE A 278 4.08 -2.78 -4.62
C ILE A 278 4.04 -3.03 -3.12
N THR A 279 4.96 -2.44 -2.37
CA THR A 279 4.94 -2.46 -0.90
C THR A 279 4.93 -1.05 -0.34
N ALA A 280 4.04 -0.77 0.60
CA ALA A 280 4.00 0.47 1.36
C ALA A 280 4.40 0.22 2.81
N LEU A 281 5.44 0.92 3.25
CA LEU A 281 5.97 0.87 4.61
C LEU A 281 5.54 2.14 5.34
N ARG A 282 4.84 1.96 6.47
CA ARG A 282 4.44 3.07 7.35
C ARG A 282 5.05 2.91 8.73
N PHE A 283 5.56 4.01 9.27
CA PHE A 283 6.30 4.03 10.52
C PHE A 283 5.44 4.55 11.68
N ALA A 284 5.87 4.31 12.92
CA ALA A 284 5.09 4.68 14.11
C ALA A 284 5.09 6.19 14.39
N ALA A 285 6.16 6.91 14.02
CA ALA A 285 6.26 8.34 14.23
C ALA A 285 5.53 9.11 13.11
N ALA A 286 4.56 9.93 13.49
CA ALA A 286 3.68 10.66 12.59
C ALA A 286 4.38 11.73 11.74
N GLU A 287 5.59 12.12 12.12
CA GLU A 287 6.41 13.11 11.40
C GLU A 287 7.11 12.53 10.17
N LEU A 288 6.90 11.25 9.87
CA LEU A 288 7.70 10.50 8.93
C LEU A 288 6.93 10.18 7.66
N PRO A 289 7.57 10.34 6.50
CA PRO A 289 6.94 9.97 5.26
C PRO A 289 6.83 8.44 5.16
N ASP A 290 5.64 7.95 4.81
CA ASP A 290 5.47 6.60 4.27
C ASP A 290 6.43 6.40 3.09
N VAL A 291 6.89 5.17 2.89
CA VAL A 291 7.75 4.77 1.76
C VAL A 291 7.01 3.79 0.89
N ILE A 292 6.98 4.03 -0.42
CA ILE A 292 6.54 3.03 -1.39
C ILE A 292 7.78 2.38 -2.00
N TYR A 293 7.87 1.08 -1.84
CA TYR A 293 8.89 0.21 -2.44
C TYR A 293 8.28 -0.49 -3.65
N LEU A 294 8.91 -0.31 -4.81
CA LEU A 294 8.55 -0.99 -6.05
C LEU A 294 9.71 -1.88 -6.47
N GLU A 295 9.51 -3.18 -6.41
CA GLU A 295 10.55 -4.15 -6.79
C GLU A 295 10.50 -4.42 -8.29
N HIS A 296 11.67 -4.44 -8.92
CA HIS A 296 11.87 -4.69 -10.34
C HIS A 296 12.95 -5.77 -10.49
N LEU A 297 13.11 -6.33 -11.68
CA LEU A 297 14.16 -7.31 -11.92
C LEU A 297 15.55 -6.68 -11.73
N GLY A 298 16.23 -7.04 -10.64
CA GLY A 298 17.59 -6.59 -10.33
C GLY A 298 17.69 -5.17 -9.77
N SER A 299 16.58 -4.52 -9.40
CA SER A 299 16.58 -3.17 -8.81
C SER A 299 15.28 -2.90 -8.05
N ALA A 300 15.24 -1.80 -7.30
CA ALA A 300 14.00 -1.31 -6.71
C ALA A 300 13.96 0.22 -6.69
N ASP A 301 12.75 0.77 -6.74
CA ASP A 301 12.48 2.19 -6.54
C ASP A 301 11.92 2.43 -5.13
N TYR A 302 12.43 3.45 -4.45
CA TYR A 302 11.92 3.94 -3.16
C TYR A 302 11.30 5.32 -3.35
N LEU A 303 9.97 5.38 -3.30
CA LEU A 303 9.21 6.61 -3.50
C LEU A 303 8.88 7.23 -2.15
N ILE A 304 9.50 8.38 -1.89
CA ILE A 304 9.33 9.19 -0.68
C ILE A 304 8.55 10.47 -1.01
N ASP A 305 8.49 10.84 -2.30
CA ASP A 305 7.84 12.04 -2.79
C ASP A 305 6.33 12.03 -2.49
N PRO A 306 5.76 13.13 -1.96
CA PRO A 306 4.34 13.22 -1.65
C PRO A 306 3.39 12.92 -2.83
N GLU A 307 3.71 13.33 -4.05
CA GLU A 307 2.85 13.17 -5.22
C GLU A 307 2.81 11.72 -5.69
N GLU A 308 3.99 11.09 -5.78
CA GLU A 308 4.11 9.67 -6.12
C GLU A 308 3.37 8.80 -5.09
N LYS A 309 3.50 9.12 -3.80
CA LYS A 309 2.77 8.42 -2.73
C LYS A 309 1.26 8.55 -2.83
N VAL A 310 0.74 9.71 -3.27
CA VAL A 310 -0.70 9.86 -3.51
C VAL A 310 -1.15 8.96 -4.65
N CYS A 311 -0.40 8.95 -5.77
CA CYS A 311 -0.71 8.10 -6.91
C CYS A 311 -0.71 6.61 -6.52
N PHE A 312 0.36 6.13 -5.89
CA PHE A 312 0.44 4.74 -5.46
C PHE A 312 -0.58 4.42 -4.36
N GLY A 313 -0.82 5.33 -3.42
CA GLY A 313 -1.86 5.17 -2.39
C GLY A 313 -3.25 4.92 -2.97
N GLN A 314 -3.62 5.64 -4.05
CA GLN A 314 -4.88 5.40 -4.76
C GLN A 314 -4.93 4.00 -5.38
N VAL A 315 -3.83 3.51 -5.94
CA VAL A 315 -3.72 2.14 -6.44
C VAL A 315 -3.93 1.13 -5.30
N LEU A 316 -3.27 1.32 -4.15
CA LEU A 316 -3.41 0.39 -3.02
C LEU A 316 -4.85 0.35 -2.49
N ASP A 317 -5.48 1.52 -2.35
CA ASP A 317 -6.85 1.61 -1.86
C ASP A 317 -7.84 0.95 -2.81
N ARG A 318 -7.63 1.10 -4.12
CA ARG A 318 -8.41 0.40 -5.13
C ARG A 318 -8.21 -1.11 -5.08
N LEU A 319 -6.97 -1.59 -4.94
CA LEU A 319 -6.66 -3.01 -4.80
C LEU A 319 -7.35 -3.62 -3.57
N LYS A 320 -7.35 -2.92 -2.42
CA LYS A 320 -8.07 -3.38 -1.21
C LYS A 320 -9.57 -3.52 -1.43
N ILE A 321 -10.14 -2.58 -2.16
CA ILE A 321 -11.57 -2.55 -2.49
C ILE A 321 -11.86 -3.75 -3.39
N GLU A 322 -11.13 -3.91 -4.48
CA GLU A 322 -11.41 -4.92 -5.51
C GLU A 322 -11.03 -6.35 -5.11
N ALA A 323 -10.06 -6.54 -4.21
CA ALA A 323 -9.74 -7.86 -3.68
C ALA A 323 -10.91 -8.49 -2.92
N ALA A 324 -10.93 -9.82 -2.86
CA ALA A 324 -11.89 -10.57 -2.05
C ALA A 324 -11.77 -10.19 -0.57
N THR A 325 -12.86 -10.28 0.20
CA THR A 325 -12.77 -10.05 1.65
C THR A 325 -11.84 -11.08 2.31
N PRO A 326 -11.30 -10.83 3.52
CA PRO A 326 -10.47 -11.82 4.21
C PRO A 326 -11.16 -13.19 4.37
N GLU A 327 -12.47 -13.20 4.60
CA GLU A 327 -13.29 -14.42 4.70
C GLU A 327 -13.32 -15.17 3.38
N GLN A 328 -13.70 -14.47 2.29
CA GLN A 328 -13.75 -15.03 0.94
C GLN A 328 -12.37 -15.52 0.48
N SER A 329 -11.31 -14.82 0.89
CA SER A 329 -9.92 -15.17 0.60
C SER A 329 -9.51 -16.46 1.28
N ARG A 330 -9.92 -16.69 2.54
CA ARG A 330 -9.72 -17.99 3.22
C ARG A 330 -10.45 -19.12 2.51
N ASP A 331 -11.67 -18.87 2.02
CA ASP A 331 -12.41 -19.88 1.25
C ASP A 331 -11.72 -20.19 -0.09
N MET A 332 -11.17 -19.17 -0.78
CA MET A 332 -10.35 -19.36 -1.97
C MET A 332 -9.10 -20.20 -1.68
N LEU A 333 -8.37 -19.88 -0.60
CA LEU A 333 -7.18 -20.63 -0.19
C LEU A 333 -7.52 -22.11 0.10
N ARG A 334 -8.63 -22.40 0.79
CA ARG A 334 -9.07 -23.78 1.03
C ARG A 334 -9.39 -24.54 -0.25
N ARG A 335 -10.07 -23.90 -1.21
CA ARG A 335 -10.36 -24.52 -2.52
C ARG A 335 -9.07 -24.81 -3.30
N LEU A 336 -8.19 -23.81 -3.40
CA LEU A 336 -6.91 -23.97 -4.10
C LEU A 336 -6.05 -25.08 -3.48
N ARG A 337 -6.08 -25.23 -2.14
CA ARG A 337 -5.39 -26.30 -1.44
C ARG A 337 -5.86 -27.70 -1.87
N THR A 338 -7.14 -27.87 -2.19
CA THR A 338 -7.69 -29.15 -2.67
C THR A 338 -7.42 -29.40 -4.16
N GLU A 339 -7.10 -28.35 -4.92
CA GLU A 339 -6.79 -28.43 -6.36
C GLU A 339 -5.33 -28.82 -6.61
N HIS A 340 -4.40 -28.40 -5.73
CA HIS A 340 -3.02 -28.92 -5.70
C HIS A 340 -3.01 -30.34 -5.18
#